data_AF-A0A523ITI8-F1
#
_entry.id   AF-A0A523ITI8-F1
#
_cell.length_a   1.000
_cell.length_b   1.000
_cell.length_c   1.000
_cell.angle_alpha   90.00
_cell.angle_beta   90.00
_cell.angle_gamma   90.00
#
_symmetry.space_group_name_H-M   'P 1'
#
loop_
_entity.id
_entity.type
_entity.pdbx_description
1 polymer ?
#
loop_
_entity_poly.entity_id
_entity_poly.type
_entity_poly.pdbx_seq_one_letter_code
_entity_poly.pdbx_strand_id
1 'polypeptide(L)'
;MAPGKTTLQLLKNYLSKQNSNDADYQFSCELKEFRIQVNLNEFDKFSLVVETLQVEWVNAFESCPDLVRKQADFLKNNLTYLLENFEVFEIDKLQSKAQLRSHVPDEDDTSLSYFEIIITGGRSITLARWVFDKDSKQKKPGNFQLTNEILEKIINDFVKTIELEK
;
A
#
# COMPACT_ATOMS: atom_id res chain seq x y z
N MET A 1 -19.57 3.60 -8.32
CA MET A 1 -19.13 3.07 -7.02
C MET A 1 -17.62 3.25 -6.93
N ALA A 2 -17.09 3.74 -5.80
CA ALA A 2 -15.65 3.98 -5.65
C ALA A 2 -14.86 2.65 -5.70
N PRO A 3 -13.64 2.63 -6.29
CA PRO A 3 -12.82 1.42 -6.36
C PRO A 3 -12.64 0.75 -5.00
N GLY A 4 -12.27 1.51 -3.96
CA GLY A 4 -12.03 0.97 -2.61
C GLY A 4 -13.24 0.26 -2.00
N LYS A 5 -14.46 0.81 -2.16
CA LYS A 5 -15.69 0.17 -1.67
C LYS A 5 -15.96 -1.15 -2.37
N THR A 6 -15.73 -1.19 -3.68
CA THR A 6 -15.94 -2.39 -4.50
C THR A 6 -14.92 -3.47 -4.12
N THR A 7 -13.64 -3.09 -3.98
CA THR A 7 -12.58 -3.99 -3.52
C THR A 7 -12.90 -4.57 -2.15
N LEU A 8 -13.32 -3.73 -1.20
CA LEU A 8 -13.65 -4.18 0.15
C LEU A 8 -14.79 -5.20 0.15
N GLN A 9 -15.81 -5.01 -0.69
CA GLN A 9 -16.89 -5.98 -0.84
C GLN A 9 -16.40 -7.32 -1.40
N LEU A 10 -15.55 -7.28 -2.43
CA LEU A 10 -14.97 -8.48 -3.02
C LEU A 10 -14.04 -9.20 -2.04
N LEU A 11 -13.21 -8.45 -1.31
CA LEU A 11 -12.34 -8.98 -0.27
C LEU A 11 -13.14 -9.68 0.83
N LYS A 12 -14.21 -9.05 1.35
CA LYS A 12 -15.08 -9.67 2.36
C LYS A 12 -15.72 -10.96 1.87
N ASN A 13 -16.18 -10.99 0.62
CA ASN A 13 -16.74 -12.19 0.01
C ASN A 13 -15.70 -13.30 -0.20
N TYR A 14 -14.44 -12.93 -0.44
CA TYR A 14 -13.32 -13.85 -0.52
C TYR A 14 -13.02 -14.42 0.87
N LEU A 15 -12.81 -13.56 1.86
CA LEU A 15 -12.47 -13.94 3.23
C LEU A 15 -13.56 -14.77 3.92
N SER A 16 -14.85 -14.52 3.63
CA SER A 16 -15.95 -15.33 4.17
C SER A 16 -15.94 -16.79 3.72
N LYS A 17 -15.17 -17.11 2.67
CA LYS A 17 -15.01 -18.48 2.15
C LYS A 17 -13.74 -19.15 2.67
N GLN A 18 -12.88 -18.40 3.35
CA GLN A 18 -11.62 -18.90 3.88
C GLN A 18 -11.81 -19.48 5.29
N ASN A 19 -10.98 -20.45 5.65
CA ASN A 19 -10.89 -20.95 7.02
C ASN A 19 -9.98 -20.02 7.83
N SER A 20 -10.42 -19.59 9.02
CA SER A 20 -9.68 -18.66 9.91
C SER A 20 -8.39 -19.22 10.52
N ASN A 21 -7.96 -20.44 10.15
CA ASN A 21 -6.72 -21.05 10.62
C ASN A 21 -5.53 -20.83 9.66
N ASP A 22 -5.76 -20.21 8.51
CA ASP A 22 -4.69 -19.85 7.58
C ASP A 22 -4.08 -18.52 7.99
N ALA A 23 -2.75 -18.38 7.93
CA ALA A 23 -2.05 -17.17 8.37
C ALA A 23 -1.51 -16.34 7.21
N ASP A 24 -1.90 -16.68 5.98
CA ASP A 24 -1.43 -16.03 4.75
C ASP A 24 -2.54 -16.09 3.68
N TYR A 25 -3.31 -15.01 3.58
CA TYR A 25 -4.34 -14.86 2.56
C TYR A 25 -3.90 -13.87 1.50
N GLN A 26 -3.85 -14.36 0.26
CA GLN A 26 -3.57 -13.56 -0.92
C GLN A 26 -4.86 -13.27 -1.68
N PHE A 27 -5.32 -12.02 -1.60
CA PHE A 27 -6.48 -11.55 -2.36
C PHE A 27 -6.04 -10.72 -3.56
N SER A 28 -6.64 -10.95 -4.72
CA SER A 28 -6.46 -10.17 -5.93
C SER A 28 -7.79 -9.96 -6.63
N CYS A 29 -8.04 -8.75 -7.11
CA CYS A 29 -9.17 -8.45 -7.98
C CYS A 29 -8.79 -7.44 -9.06
N GLU A 30 -9.49 -7.51 -10.19
CA GLU A 30 -9.38 -6.50 -11.25
C GLU A 30 -10.67 -5.69 -11.32
N LEU A 31 -10.52 -4.36 -11.29
CA LEU A 31 -11.60 -3.38 -11.36
C LEU A 31 -11.32 -2.40 -12.49
N LYS A 32 -12.06 -2.52 -13.60
CA LYS A 32 -11.88 -1.72 -14.81
C LYS A 32 -10.44 -1.81 -15.36
N GLU A 33 -9.60 -0.83 -15.04
CA GLU A 33 -8.23 -0.67 -15.51
C GLU A 33 -7.21 -0.93 -14.39
N PHE A 34 -7.65 -1.34 -13.20
CA PHE A 34 -6.79 -1.52 -12.03
C PHE A 34 -6.80 -2.96 -11.55
N ARG A 35 -5.62 -3.49 -11.25
CA ARG A 35 -5.45 -4.69 -10.43
C ARG A 35 -5.13 -4.26 -9.01
N ILE A 36 -5.82 -4.84 -8.05
CA ILE A 36 -5.64 -4.55 -6.62
C ILE A 36 -5.32 -5.87 -5.92
N GLN A 37 -4.21 -5.88 -5.19
CA GLN A 37 -3.71 -7.04 -4.45
C GLN A 37 -3.56 -6.68 -2.98
N VAL A 38 -4.03 -7.56 -2.10
CA VAL A 38 -3.92 -7.41 -0.66
C VAL A 38 -3.43 -8.73 -0.09
N ASN A 39 -2.27 -8.72 0.56
CA ASN A 39 -1.79 -9.83 1.37
C ASN A 39 -2.10 -9.52 2.83
N LEU A 40 -2.70 -10.47 3.52
CA LEU A 40 -3.13 -10.30 4.91
C LEU A 40 -2.94 -11.59 5.70
N ASN A 41 -2.66 -11.47 6.99
CA ASN A 41 -2.41 -12.61 7.87
C ASN A 41 -3.64 -12.98 8.69
N GLU A 42 -4.40 -11.96 9.11
CA GLU A 42 -5.57 -12.11 9.97
C GLU A 42 -6.64 -11.10 9.58
N PHE A 43 -7.90 -11.44 9.86
CA PHE A 43 -9.02 -10.55 9.65
C PHE A 43 -10.14 -10.83 10.64
N ASP A 44 -10.89 -9.78 10.94
CA ASP A 44 -12.17 -9.89 11.63
C ASP A 44 -13.25 -9.00 10.96
N LYS A 45 -14.36 -8.77 11.64
CA LYS A 45 -15.46 -7.95 11.13
C LYS A 45 -15.09 -6.48 10.86
N PHE A 46 -14.13 -5.95 11.61
CA PHE A 46 -13.77 -4.53 11.69
C PHE A 46 -12.33 -4.24 11.25
N SER A 47 -11.42 -5.19 11.41
CA SER A 47 -9.98 -5.03 11.19
C SER A 47 -9.39 -6.06 10.23
N LEU A 48 -8.29 -5.65 9.60
CA LEU A 48 -7.46 -6.45 8.71
C LEU A 48 -6.01 -6.30 9.15
N VAL A 49 -5.30 -7.41 9.34
CA VAL A 49 -3.85 -7.44 9.55
C VAL A 49 -3.20 -7.63 8.20
N VAL A 50 -2.73 -6.54 7.60
CA VAL A 50 -2.21 -6.47 6.24
C VAL A 50 -0.68 -6.56 6.26
N GLU A 51 -0.11 -7.32 5.34
CA GLU A 51 1.33 -7.34 5.08
C GLU A 51 1.67 -6.39 3.92
N THR A 52 0.91 -6.48 2.82
CA THR A 52 1.10 -5.61 1.65
C THR A 52 -0.22 -5.24 0.99
N LEU A 53 -0.26 -4.03 0.43
CA LEU A 53 -1.33 -3.54 -0.45
C LEU A 53 -0.71 -3.00 -1.72
N GLN A 54 -1.15 -3.48 -2.87
CA GLN A 54 -0.69 -3.01 -4.17
C GLN A 54 -1.87 -2.65 -5.07
N VAL A 55 -1.73 -1.53 -5.79
CA VAL A 55 -2.65 -1.11 -6.85
C VAL A 55 -1.84 -0.84 -8.10
N GLU A 56 -2.24 -1.45 -9.22
CA GLU A 56 -1.53 -1.37 -10.50
C GLU A 56 -2.51 -1.05 -11.63
N TRP A 57 -2.15 -0.14 -12.53
CA TRP A 57 -2.81 0.04 -13.83
C TRP A 57 -2.45 -1.13 -14.76
N VAL A 58 -3.45 -1.84 -15.29
CA VAL A 58 -3.25 -3.10 -16.04
C VAL A 58 -2.82 -2.91 -17.51
N ASN A 59 -3.23 -1.81 -18.14
CA ASN A 59 -2.81 -1.47 -19.50
C ASN A 59 -1.34 -1.03 -19.55
N ALA A 60 -0.74 -1.20 -20.73
CA ALA A 60 0.60 -0.70 -20.99
C ALA A 60 0.66 0.82 -20.79
N PHE A 61 1.69 1.27 -20.09
CA PHE A 61 1.92 2.67 -19.75
C PHE A 61 3.39 3.01 -20.01
N GLU A 62 3.64 4.14 -20.66
CA GLU A 62 5.01 4.63 -20.87
C GLU A 62 5.50 5.30 -19.60
N SER A 63 6.56 4.73 -19.03
CA SER A 63 7.13 5.18 -17.78
C SER A 63 7.58 6.65 -17.85
N CYS A 64 7.03 7.49 -16.97
CA CYS A 64 7.31 8.92 -16.94
C CYS A 64 7.86 9.36 -15.56
N PRO A 65 9.14 9.78 -15.46
CA PRO A 65 9.73 10.24 -14.20
C PRO A 65 9.02 11.45 -13.56
N ASP A 66 8.51 12.36 -14.39
CA ASP A 66 7.79 13.54 -13.89
C ASP A 66 6.43 13.18 -13.31
N LEU A 67 5.75 12.17 -13.88
CA LEU A 67 4.51 11.64 -13.31
C LEU A 67 4.77 11.02 -11.93
N VAL A 68 5.81 10.19 -11.82
CA VAL A 68 6.19 9.54 -10.55
C VAL A 68 6.45 10.56 -9.45
N ARG A 69 7.09 11.69 -9.77
CA ARG A 69 7.27 12.80 -8.82
C ARG A 69 5.93 13.42 -8.40
N LYS A 70 5.06 13.76 -9.36
CA LYS A 70 3.73 14.32 -9.06
C LYS A 70 2.90 13.38 -8.18
N GLN A 71 2.98 12.08 -8.44
CA GLN A 71 2.31 11.06 -7.66
C GLN A 71 2.85 10.96 -6.23
N ALA A 72 4.18 11.01 -6.07
CA ALA A 72 4.80 11.05 -4.74
C ALA A 72 4.36 12.29 -3.95
N ASP A 73 4.36 13.46 -4.59
CA ASP A 73 3.89 14.70 -3.97
C ASP A 73 2.40 14.63 -3.61
N PHE A 74 1.56 14.01 -4.45
CA PHE A 74 0.15 13.79 -4.14
C PHE A 74 -0.01 12.89 -2.91
N LEU A 75 0.62 11.72 -2.87
CA LEU A 75 0.48 10.79 -1.74
C LEU A 75 0.99 11.38 -0.43
N LYS A 76 2.14 12.06 -0.47
CA LYS A 76 2.69 12.78 0.68
C LYS A 76 1.67 13.71 1.34
N ASN A 77 0.87 14.42 0.54
CA ASN A 77 -0.06 15.42 1.03
C ASN A 77 -1.45 14.86 1.40
N ASN A 78 -1.84 13.71 0.84
CA ASN A 78 -3.19 13.18 0.99
C ASN A 78 -3.28 11.95 1.91
N LEU A 79 -2.22 11.16 2.02
CA LEU A 79 -2.23 9.92 2.81
C LEU A 79 -1.97 10.20 4.30
N THR A 80 -2.98 10.70 4.98
CA THR A 80 -2.88 11.20 6.37
C THR A 80 -3.45 10.25 7.41
N TYR A 81 -3.99 9.10 6.99
CA TYR A 81 -4.79 8.22 7.84
C TYR A 81 -4.00 7.10 8.53
N LEU A 82 -2.70 6.97 8.26
CA LEU A 82 -1.82 5.98 8.89
C LEU A 82 -1.16 6.50 10.17
N LEU A 83 -1.61 7.66 10.69
CA LEU A 83 -1.08 8.37 11.86
C LEU A 83 0.39 8.83 11.75
N GLU A 84 1.10 8.37 10.73
CA GLU A 84 2.45 8.74 10.37
C GLU A 84 2.42 9.58 9.08
N ASN A 85 3.14 10.70 9.05
CA ASN A 85 3.26 11.53 7.84
C ASN A 85 4.28 10.91 6.89
N PHE A 86 4.05 10.99 5.58
CA PHE A 86 5.01 10.48 4.59
C PHE A 86 5.96 11.58 4.09
N GLU A 87 7.20 11.21 3.87
CA GLU A 87 8.19 12.02 3.17
C GLU A 87 8.73 11.27 1.95
N VAL A 88 9.06 12.03 0.91
CA VAL A 88 9.76 11.48 -0.25
C VAL A 88 11.18 11.18 0.16
N PHE A 89 11.52 9.90 0.21
CA PHE A 89 12.86 9.41 0.56
C PHE A 89 13.79 9.44 -0.66
N GLU A 90 13.30 8.98 -1.81
CA GLU A 90 14.08 8.89 -3.05
C GLU A 90 13.20 9.01 -4.29
N ILE A 91 13.75 9.62 -5.36
CA ILE A 91 13.18 9.57 -6.72
C ILE A 91 14.29 9.17 -7.68
N ASP A 92 14.19 7.96 -8.22
CA ASP A 92 15.05 7.45 -9.28
C ASP A 92 14.42 7.80 -10.63
N LYS A 93 15.05 8.74 -11.35
CA LYS A 93 14.59 9.17 -12.68
C LYS A 93 14.86 8.14 -13.77
N LEU A 94 15.90 7.31 -13.62
CA LEU A 94 16.27 6.32 -14.63
C LEU A 94 15.29 5.14 -14.60
N GLN A 95 14.92 4.70 -13.40
CA GLN A 95 13.95 3.62 -13.20
C GLN A 95 12.50 4.12 -13.07
N SER A 96 12.28 5.44 -13.14
CA SER A 96 10.98 6.07 -12.90
C SER A 96 10.32 5.53 -11.63
N LYS A 97 11.07 5.58 -10.54
CA LYS A 97 10.65 5.03 -9.25
C LYS A 97 10.67 6.12 -8.18
N ALA A 98 9.67 6.14 -7.32
CA ALA A 98 9.71 6.94 -6.10
C ALA A 98 9.54 6.05 -4.88
N GLN A 99 10.24 6.41 -3.82
CA GLN A 99 10.12 5.80 -2.51
C GLN A 99 9.68 6.89 -1.53
N LEU A 100 8.58 6.63 -0.84
CA LEU A 100 8.15 7.42 0.29
C LEU A 100 8.27 6.58 1.54
N ARG A 101 8.60 7.21 2.67
CA ARG A 101 8.62 6.57 3.98
C ARG A 101 7.89 7.41 4.99
N SER A 102 7.32 6.78 6.01
CA SER A 102 6.81 7.53 7.15
C SER A 102 7.95 8.24 7.91
N HIS A 103 7.63 9.44 8.40
CA HIS A 103 8.50 10.30 9.19
C HIS A 103 8.25 10.05 10.68
N VAL A 104 9.32 9.78 11.43
CA VAL A 104 9.33 9.20 12.78
C VAL A 104 8.93 7.72 12.77
N PRO A 105 9.89 6.80 12.60
CA PRO A 105 9.59 5.39 12.76
C PRO A 105 9.13 5.11 14.19
N ASP A 106 8.19 4.17 14.34
CA ASP A 106 7.85 3.64 15.65
C ASP A 106 9.06 2.85 16.15
N GLU A 107 9.71 3.37 17.18
CA GLU A 107 10.97 2.88 17.72
C GLU A 107 10.71 2.32 19.12
N ASP A 108 11.00 1.03 19.29
CA ASP A 108 11.13 0.41 20.60
C ASP A 108 12.62 0.13 20.89
N ASP A 109 12.91 -0.40 22.08
CA ASP A 109 14.28 -0.69 22.52
C ASP A 109 15.02 -1.66 21.56
N THR A 110 14.28 -2.50 20.83
CA THR A 110 14.81 -3.62 20.03
C THR A 110 14.58 -3.47 18.52
N SER A 111 13.66 -2.61 18.11
CA SER A 111 13.17 -2.56 16.74
C SER A 111 12.80 -1.14 16.30
N LEU A 112 12.85 -0.94 14.98
CA LEU A 112 12.48 0.30 14.31
C LEU A 112 11.56 -0.04 13.15
N SER A 113 10.35 0.48 13.14
CA SER A 113 9.38 0.18 12.09
C SER A 113 8.87 1.43 11.36
N TYR A 114 8.64 1.31 10.06
CA TYR A 114 8.14 2.40 9.22
C TYR A 114 7.28 1.87 8.08
N PHE A 115 6.34 2.70 7.63
CA PHE A 115 5.64 2.48 6.38
C PHE A 115 6.50 2.89 5.19
N GLU A 116 6.38 2.15 4.10
CA GLU A 116 7.02 2.45 2.84
C GLU A 116 6.00 2.37 1.71
N ILE A 117 6.03 3.41 0.87
CA ILE A 117 5.30 3.43 -0.39
C ILE A 117 6.31 3.42 -1.53
N ILE A 118 6.14 2.48 -2.45
CA ILE A 118 6.92 2.39 -3.68
C ILE A 118 5.99 2.69 -4.85
N ILE A 119 6.35 3.72 -5.62
CA ILE A 119 5.72 4.04 -6.90
C ILE A 119 6.66 3.55 -8.00
N THR A 120 6.18 2.69 -8.90
CA THR A 120 6.98 2.12 -9.98
C THR A 120 6.40 2.48 -11.34
N GLY A 121 7.20 3.16 -12.15
CA GLY A 121 6.90 3.51 -13.54
C GLY A 121 5.61 4.31 -13.71
N GLY A 122 5.15 5.01 -12.67
CA GLY A 122 3.90 5.77 -12.69
C GLY A 122 2.61 4.94 -12.65
N ARG A 123 2.70 3.61 -12.71
CA ARG A 123 1.55 2.70 -12.91
C ARG A 123 1.22 1.82 -11.72
N SER A 124 2.18 1.59 -10.82
CA SER A 124 2.01 0.71 -9.67
C SER A 124 2.40 1.42 -8.39
N ILE A 125 1.57 1.28 -7.37
CA ILE A 125 1.81 1.78 -6.01
C ILE A 125 1.70 0.61 -5.05
N THR A 126 2.75 0.37 -4.27
CA THR A 126 2.79 -0.65 -3.22
C THR A 126 2.98 0.02 -1.86
N LEU A 127 2.16 -0.36 -0.88
CA LEU A 127 2.31 -0.02 0.53
C LEU A 127 2.71 -1.28 1.31
N ALA A 128 3.73 -1.14 2.14
CA ALA A 128 4.14 -2.16 3.11
C ALA A 128 4.62 -1.49 4.40
N ARG A 129 4.66 -2.24 5.49
CA ARG A 129 5.40 -1.85 6.70
C ARG A 129 6.67 -2.69 6.78
N TRP A 130 7.76 -2.08 7.20
CA TRP A 130 9.02 -2.75 7.42
C TRP A 130 9.45 -2.64 8.87
N VAL A 131 10.06 -3.70 9.39
CA VAL A 131 10.65 -3.74 10.72
C VAL A 131 12.14 -4.00 10.58
N PHE A 132 12.94 -3.10 11.12
CA PHE A 132 14.38 -3.25 11.28
C PHE A 132 14.67 -3.70 12.70
N ASP A 133 15.25 -4.89 12.82
CA ASP A 133 15.67 -5.48 14.08
C ASP A 133 17.10 -5.03 14.39
N LYS A 134 17.29 -4.33 15.52
CA LYS A 134 18.56 -3.68 15.86
C LYS A 134 19.67 -4.68 16.22
N ASP A 135 19.29 -5.82 16.80
CA ASP A 135 20.20 -6.85 17.27
C ASP A 135 20.79 -7.65 16.09
N SER A 136 19.91 -8.15 15.23
CA SER A 136 20.29 -8.90 14.03
C SER A 136 20.74 -8.01 12.87
N LYS A 137 20.44 -6.70 12.93
CA LYS A 137 20.63 -5.71 11.85
C LYS A 137 19.93 -6.12 10.55
N GLN A 138 18.81 -6.84 10.65
CA GLN A 138 18.04 -7.30 9.50
C GLN A 138 16.72 -6.53 9.36
N LYS A 139 16.33 -6.31 8.11
CA LYS A 139 15.03 -5.73 7.74
C LYS A 139 14.09 -6.86 7.32
N LYS A 140 12.89 -6.91 7.87
CA LYS A 140 11.85 -7.89 7.54
C LYS A 140 10.50 -7.21 7.27
N PRO A 141 9.63 -7.80 6.44
CA PRO A 141 8.24 -7.36 6.31
C PRO A 141 7.57 -7.32 7.68
N GLY A 142 6.77 -6.29 7.91
CA GLY A 142 5.96 -6.12 9.10
C GLY A 142 4.49 -6.05 8.74
N ASN A 143 3.66 -6.61 9.61
CA ASN A 143 2.22 -6.50 9.47
C ASN A 143 1.74 -5.15 10.04
N PHE A 144 0.63 -4.66 9.53
CA PHE A 144 -0.02 -3.46 10.03
C PHE A 144 -1.53 -3.61 10.02
N GLN A 145 -2.19 -2.99 10.99
CA GLN A 145 -3.63 -3.07 11.14
C GLN A 145 -4.33 -1.95 10.37
N LEU A 146 -5.29 -2.32 9.53
CA LEU A 146 -6.19 -1.39 8.89
C LEU A 146 -7.63 -1.67 9.30
N THR A 147 -8.42 -0.62 9.48
CA THR A 147 -9.88 -0.76 9.46
C THR A 147 -10.35 -0.88 8.02
N ASN A 148 -11.56 -1.42 7.85
CA ASN A 148 -12.25 -1.44 6.57
C ASN A 148 -12.31 -0.06 5.87
N GLU A 149 -12.55 0.99 6.64
CA GLU A 149 -12.66 2.36 6.13
C GLU A 149 -11.30 2.90 5.65
N ILE A 150 -10.23 2.64 6.40
CA ILE A 150 -8.90 3.10 6.01
C ILE A 150 -8.42 2.35 4.76
N LEU A 151 -8.68 1.05 4.64
CA LEU A 151 -8.37 0.30 3.42
C LEU A 151 -9.07 0.92 2.20
N GLU A 152 -10.37 1.21 2.31
CA GLU A 152 -11.14 1.84 1.23
C GLU A 152 -10.53 3.19 0.83
N LYS A 153 -10.18 4.04 1.80
CA LYS A 153 -9.58 5.35 1.54
C LYS A 153 -8.23 5.23 0.84
N ILE A 154 -7.34 4.36 1.31
CA ILE A 154 -6.00 4.15 0.72
C ILE A 154 -6.13 3.68 -0.73
N ILE A 155 -6.99 2.70 -1.01
CA ILE A 155 -7.21 2.22 -2.38
C ILE A 155 -7.72 3.34 -3.27
N ASN A 156 -8.68 4.14 -2.80
CA ASN A 156 -9.21 5.26 -3.57
C ASN A 156 -8.13 6.30 -3.88
N ASP A 157 -7.26 6.61 -2.92
CA ASP A 157 -6.19 7.58 -3.13
C ASP A 157 -5.08 7.03 -4.03
N PHE A 158 -4.78 5.72 -3.98
CA PHE A 158 -3.86 5.08 -4.90
C PHE A 158 -4.39 5.09 -6.33
N VAL A 159 -5.66 4.76 -6.53
CA VAL A 159 -6.30 4.84 -7.85
C VAL A 159 -6.26 6.28 -8.38
N LYS A 160 -6.68 7.27 -7.59
CA LYS A 160 -6.61 8.69 -7.99
C LYS A 160 -5.20 9.13 -8.34
N THR A 161 -4.20 8.67 -7.57
CA THR A 161 -2.79 8.99 -7.80
C THR A 161 -2.33 8.46 -9.15
N ILE A 162 -2.65 7.20 -9.44
CA ILE A 162 -2.34 6.56 -10.71
C ILE A 162 -3.05 7.28 -11.86
N GLU A 163 -4.27 7.78 -11.65
CA GLU A 163 -5.04 8.53 -12.64
C GLU A 163 -4.57 9.97 -12.90
N LEU A 164 -3.56 10.50 -12.18
CA LEU A 164 -3.02 11.86 -12.40
C LEU A 164 -2.39 12.08 -13.79
N GLU A 165 -2.29 11.02 -14.60
CA GLU A 165 -1.90 11.05 -16.00
C GLU A 165 -2.99 11.61 -16.93
N LYS A 166 -4.27 11.55 -16.53
CA LYS A 166 -5.41 12.07 -17.32
C LYS A 166 -5.50 13.59 -17.25
#